data_AF-A0AB33Z1J5-F1
#
_entry.id   AF-A0AB33Z1J5-F1
#
_cell.length_a   1.000
_cell.length_b   1.000
_cell.length_c   1.000
_cell.angle_alpha   90.00
_cell.angle_beta   90.00
_cell.angle_gamma   90.00
#
_symmetry.space_group_name_H-M   'P 1'
#
loop_
_entity.id
_entity.type
_entity.pdbx_description
1 polymer ?
#
loop_
_entity_poly.entity_id
_entity_poly.type
_entity_poly.pdbx_seq_one_letter_code
_entity_poly.pdbx_strand_id
1 'polypeptide(L)'
;MISTLPKWVEVGAFILALVAGFVNAVGLLSFEHQSVSHLSGTATLLGTGFLTLPFQHTLHLLGILLSFLFGSSIAGFLLHGSTLKLGKHYDTALFLESALLLVTLLLLTKGSFYGHFFASMACGLQNALATTYSGAIIIGFILGGTLGSLLFLKYHFMALLFPASICLLISLVYRLYSKQHH
;
A
#
# COMPACT_ATOMS: atom_id res chain seq x y z
N MET A 1 -2.38 -20.21 -21.38
CA MET A 1 -3.19 -19.29 -22.20
C MET A 1 -3.10 -17.93 -21.53
N ILE A 2 -2.28 -17.00 -22.04
CA ILE A 2 -2.15 -15.66 -21.46
C ILE A 2 -3.42 -14.91 -21.89
N SER A 3 -4.46 -14.94 -21.06
CA SER A 3 -5.67 -14.16 -21.27
C SER A 3 -5.29 -12.69 -21.25
N THR A 4 -5.37 -12.02 -22.40
CA THR A 4 -5.16 -10.58 -22.49
C THR A 4 -6.23 -9.88 -21.67
N LEU A 5 -5.81 -9.19 -20.61
CA LEU A 5 -6.72 -8.35 -19.84
C LEU A 5 -7.19 -7.18 -20.70
N PRO A 6 -8.38 -6.65 -20.44
CA PRO A 6 -8.80 -5.42 -21.09
C PRO A 6 -7.79 -4.31 -20.79
N LYS A 7 -7.42 -3.51 -21.79
CA LYS A 7 -6.35 -2.50 -21.67
C LYS A 7 -6.55 -1.52 -20.49
N TRP A 8 -7.80 -1.18 -20.15
CA TRP A 8 -8.06 -0.30 -19.00
C TRP A 8 -7.69 -0.95 -17.66
N VAL A 9 -7.87 -2.28 -17.53
CA VAL A 9 -7.52 -3.04 -16.34
C VAL A 9 -6.00 -3.12 -16.20
N GLU A 10 -5.30 -3.29 -17.32
CA GLU A 10 -3.83 -3.34 -17.35
C GLU A 10 -3.20 -2.01 -16.94
N VAL A 11 -3.74 -0.88 -17.44
CA VAL A 11 -3.31 0.46 -17.02
C VAL A 11 -3.59 0.69 -15.53
N GLY A 12 -4.78 0.31 -15.04
CA GLY A 12 -5.11 0.40 -13.62
C GLY A 12 -4.17 -0.43 -12.75
N ALA A 13 -3.91 -1.68 -13.14
CA ALA A 13 -2.98 -2.57 -12.44
C ALA A 13 -1.54 -2.02 -12.45
N PHE A 14 -1.09 -1.44 -13.57
CA PHE A 14 0.21 -0.78 -13.65
C PHE A 14 0.32 0.39 -12.67
N ILE A 15 -0.66 1.29 -12.64
CA ILE A 15 -0.65 2.47 -11.76
C ILE A 15 -0.71 2.04 -10.28
N LEU A 16 -1.56 1.07 -9.95
CA LEU A 16 -1.64 0.53 -8.58
C LEU A 16 -0.33 -0.14 -8.15
N ALA A 17 0.32 -0.89 -9.04
CA ALA A 17 1.62 -1.49 -8.76
C ALA A 17 2.72 -0.43 -8.58
N LEU A 18 2.69 0.66 -9.38
CA LEU A 18 3.57 1.80 -9.23
C LEU A 18 3.40 2.46 -7.87
N VAL A 19 2.15 2.73 -7.45
CA VAL A 19 1.87 3.28 -6.12
C VAL A 19 2.33 2.33 -5.01
N ALA A 20 2.05 1.04 -5.13
CA ALA A 20 2.47 0.04 -4.13
C ALA A 20 4.00 0.00 -3.99
N GLY A 21 4.73 -0.03 -5.11
CA GLY A 21 6.20 0.05 -5.10
C GLY A 21 6.70 1.34 -4.46
N PHE A 22 6.06 2.47 -4.77
CA PHE A 22 6.41 3.78 -4.22
C PHE A 22 6.25 3.83 -2.69
N VAL A 23 5.07 3.46 -2.19
CA VAL A 23 4.78 3.46 -0.75
C VAL A 23 5.72 2.50 -0.02
N ASN A 24 6.01 1.33 -0.59
CA ASN A 24 6.94 0.38 0.00
C ASN A 24 8.37 0.93 0.09
N ALA A 25 8.84 1.63 -0.95
CA ALA A 25 10.15 2.28 -0.93
C ALA A 25 10.23 3.38 0.13
N VAL A 26 9.21 4.25 0.21
CA VAL A 26 9.14 5.26 1.26
C VAL A 26 9.14 4.60 2.64
N GLY A 27 8.35 3.53 2.83
CA GLY A 27 8.33 2.78 4.08
C GLY A 27 9.69 2.22 4.45
N LEU A 28 10.34 1.49 3.54
CA LEU A 28 11.67 0.92 3.75
C LEU A 28 12.70 1.97 4.18
N LEU A 29 12.70 3.14 3.54
CA LEU A 29 13.64 4.22 3.85
C LEU A 29 13.26 5.02 5.10
N SER A 30 11.98 4.99 5.50
CA SER A 30 11.47 5.68 6.69
C SER A 30 11.70 4.89 7.99
N PHE A 31 11.62 3.56 7.93
CA PHE A 31 11.57 2.70 9.11
C PHE A 31 12.91 2.02 9.41
N GLU A 32 14.01 2.75 9.61
CA GLU A 32 15.32 2.11 9.94
C GLU A 32 15.65 0.85 9.10
N HIS A 33 15.39 0.87 7.79
CA HIS A 33 15.56 -0.27 6.85
C HIS A 33 14.56 -1.44 6.99
N GLN A 34 13.43 -1.27 7.67
CA GLN A 34 12.35 -2.25 7.74
C GLN A 34 11.28 -1.96 6.68
N SER A 35 11.06 -2.90 5.76
CA SER A 35 10.03 -2.75 4.76
C SER A 35 8.66 -3.17 5.32
N VAL A 36 7.71 -2.25 5.27
CA VAL A 36 6.36 -2.45 5.85
C VAL A 36 5.47 -3.40 5.05
N SER A 37 5.78 -3.67 3.78
CA SER A 37 5.04 -4.65 2.97
C SER A 37 5.74 -6.01 2.80
N HIS A 38 6.99 -6.16 3.24
CA HIS A 38 7.65 -7.47 3.27
C HIS A 38 7.32 -8.19 4.58
N LEU A 39 6.06 -8.62 4.70
CA LEU A 39 5.53 -9.25 5.90
C LEU A 39 6.37 -10.43 6.39
N SER A 40 6.93 -11.21 5.45
CA SER A 40 7.83 -12.33 5.78
C SER A 40 9.11 -11.87 6.49
N GLY A 41 9.68 -10.74 6.07
CA GLY A 41 10.84 -10.13 6.73
C GLY A 41 10.49 -9.59 8.12
N THR A 42 9.38 -8.86 8.25
CA THR A 42 8.88 -8.35 9.55
C THR A 42 8.54 -9.50 10.50
N ALA A 43 7.91 -10.57 10.01
CA ALA A 43 7.60 -11.76 10.81
C ALA A 43 8.87 -12.52 11.23
N THR A 44 9.87 -12.60 10.35
CA THR A 44 11.18 -13.19 10.69
C THR A 44 11.87 -12.39 11.78
N LEU A 45 11.91 -11.06 11.65
CA LEU A 45 12.47 -10.15 12.65
C LEU A 45 11.71 -10.19 13.98
N LEU A 46 10.38 -10.34 13.95
CA LEU A 46 9.59 -10.55 15.16
C LEU A 46 9.96 -11.88 15.83
N GLY A 47 10.07 -12.95 15.04
CA GLY A 47 10.42 -14.29 15.52
C GLY A 47 11.78 -14.34 16.20
N THR A 48 12.80 -13.71 15.60
CA THR A 48 14.13 -13.59 16.23
C THR A 48 14.11 -12.59 17.39
N GLY A 49 13.33 -11.53 17.27
CA GLY A 49 13.24 -10.43 18.24
C GLY A 49 12.78 -10.84 19.63
N PHE A 50 12.04 -11.94 19.77
CA PHE A 50 11.71 -12.50 21.08
C PHE A 50 12.94 -12.90 21.92
N LEU A 51 14.06 -13.21 21.26
CA LEU A 51 15.28 -13.67 21.91
C LEU A 51 16.42 -12.65 21.81
N THR A 52 16.42 -11.80 20.80
CA THR A 52 17.59 -10.95 20.45
C THR A 52 17.33 -9.45 20.53
N LEU A 53 16.08 -8.99 20.49
CA LEU A 53 15.72 -7.57 20.43
C LEU A 53 15.09 -7.09 21.75
N PRO A 54 15.17 -5.78 22.05
CA PRO A 54 14.45 -5.21 23.19
C PRO A 54 12.93 -5.39 23.02
N PHE A 55 12.24 -5.63 24.13
CA PHE A 55 10.80 -5.89 24.15
C PHE A 55 9.95 -4.82 23.42
N GLN A 56 10.35 -3.56 23.51
CA GLN A 56 9.67 -2.46 22.83
C GLN A 56 9.71 -2.57 21.29
N HIS A 57 10.84 -2.99 20.70
CA HIS A 57 10.94 -3.19 19.25
C HIS A 57 10.11 -4.39 18.79
N THR A 58 10.10 -5.46 19.58
CA THR A 58 9.28 -6.66 19.33
C THR A 58 7.79 -6.31 19.34
N LEU A 59 7.33 -5.53 20.31
CA LEU A 59 5.94 -5.03 20.34
C LEU A 59 5.62 -4.12 19.16
N HIS A 60 6.56 -3.26 18.73
CA HIS A 60 6.39 -2.42 17.56
C HIS A 60 6.23 -3.26 16.28
N LEU A 61 7.08 -4.26 16.07
CA LEU A 61 6.99 -5.20 14.95
C LEU A 61 5.66 -5.95 14.94
N LEU A 62 5.20 -6.43 16.11
CA LEU A 62 3.91 -7.08 16.24
C LEU A 62 2.76 -6.12 15.88
N GLY A 63 2.83 -4.87 16.34
CA GLY A 63 1.85 -3.84 16.00
C GLY A 63 1.80 -3.54 14.49
N ILE A 64 2.94 -3.53 13.81
CA ILE A 64 3.00 -3.41 12.34
C ILE A 64 2.27 -4.59 11.69
N LEU A 65 2.59 -5.83 12.07
CA LEU A 65 1.93 -7.03 11.50
C LEU A 65 0.41 -7.02 11.70
N LEU A 66 -0.06 -6.66 12.91
CA LEU A 66 -1.48 -6.59 13.21
C LEU A 66 -2.18 -5.47 12.42
N SER A 67 -1.52 -4.32 12.25
CA SER A 67 -2.06 -3.21 11.47
C SER A 67 -2.19 -3.57 9.98
N PHE A 68 -1.19 -4.25 9.42
CA PHE A 68 -1.25 -4.79 8.06
C PHE A 68 -2.41 -5.77 7.91
N LEU A 69 -2.51 -6.75 8.80
CA LEU A 69 -3.56 -7.78 8.76
C LEU A 69 -4.96 -7.15 8.82
N PHE A 70 -5.13 -6.12 9.63
CA PHE A 70 -6.36 -5.35 9.71
C PHE A 70 -6.68 -4.66 8.38
N GLY A 71 -5.71 -3.99 7.76
CA GLY A 71 -5.86 -3.39 6.43
C GLY A 71 -6.25 -4.42 5.36
N SER A 72 -5.58 -5.57 5.33
CA SER A 72 -5.91 -6.67 4.39
C SER A 72 -7.29 -7.26 4.64
N SER A 73 -7.73 -7.32 5.90
CA SER A 73 -9.07 -7.78 6.26
C SER A 73 -10.15 -6.80 5.80
N ILE A 74 -9.92 -5.49 5.92
CA ILE A 74 -10.82 -4.45 5.38
C ILE A 74 -10.93 -4.60 3.86
N ALA A 75 -9.81 -4.75 3.15
CA ALA A 75 -9.85 -4.94 1.70
C ALA A 75 -10.56 -6.25 1.32
N GLY A 76 -10.30 -7.36 2.04
CA GLY A 76 -10.99 -8.63 1.82
C GLY A 76 -12.51 -8.50 2.00
N PHE A 77 -12.96 -7.75 3.00
CA PHE A 77 -14.36 -7.45 3.24
C PHE A 77 -14.98 -6.61 2.09
N LEU A 78 -14.32 -5.51 1.70
CA LEU A 78 -14.79 -4.59 0.67
C LEU A 78 -14.80 -5.20 -0.75
N LEU A 79 -13.82 -6.06 -1.07
CA LEU A 79 -13.57 -6.53 -2.43
C LEU A 79 -14.18 -7.90 -2.76
N HIS A 80 -14.88 -8.54 -1.80
CA HIS A 80 -15.65 -9.79 -1.87
C HIS A 80 -15.59 -10.56 -3.22
N GLY A 81 -14.71 -11.56 -3.33
CA GLY A 81 -14.52 -12.39 -4.53
C GLY A 81 -13.39 -11.91 -5.44
N SER A 82 -12.42 -12.77 -5.70
CA SER A 82 -11.09 -12.54 -6.29
C SER A 82 -11.02 -12.06 -7.75
N THR A 83 -12.12 -11.61 -8.36
CA THR A 83 -12.12 -11.10 -9.74
C THR A 83 -12.49 -9.61 -9.77
N LEU A 84 -11.66 -8.83 -10.48
CA LEU A 84 -11.91 -7.43 -10.84
C LEU A 84 -13.20 -7.34 -11.66
N LYS A 85 -14.31 -7.11 -10.96
CA LYS A 85 -15.63 -6.81 -11.54
C LYS A 85 -15.96 -5.35 -11.29
N LEU A 86 -16.49 -4.70 -12.32
CA LEU A 86 -17.01 -3.33 -12.22
C LEU A 86 -18.19 -3.30 -11.21
N GLY A 87 -18.32 -2.21 -10.44
CA GLY A 87 -19.41 -2.03 -9.47
C GLY A 87 -19.11 -2.50 -8.03
N LYS A 88 -17.86 -2.84 -7.72
CA LYS A 88 -17.41 -3.12 -6.34
C LYS A 88 -16.86 -1.86 -5.67
N HIS A 89 -16.71 -1.95 -4.36
CA HIS A 89 -16.23 -0.89 -3.47
C HIS A 89 -14.72 -0.53 -3.62
N TYR A 90 -14.15 -0.66 -4.83
CA TYR A 90 -12.78 -0.26 -5.15
C TYR A 90 -12.53 1.23 -4.89
N ASP A 91 -13.51 2.09 -5.18
CA ASP A 91 -13.44 3.52 -4.86
C ASP A 91 -13.26 3.74 -3.36
N THR A 92 -14.03 3.04 -2.52
CA THR A 92 -13.95 3.18 -1.07
C THR A 92 -12.62 2.67 -0.52
N ALA A 93 -12.09 1.58 -1.07
CA ALA A 93 -10.78 1.05 -0.69
C ALA A 93 -9.67 2.06 -1.01
N LEU A 94 -9.65 2.63 -2.22
CA LEU A 94 -8.65 3.62 -2.64
C LEU A 94 -8.78 4.95 -1.87
N PHE A 95 -10.01 5.35 -1.53
CA PHE A 95 -10.24 6.52 -0.70
C PHE A 95 -9.68 6.30 0.72
N LEU A 96 -9.96 5.13 1.30
CA LEU A 96 -9.46 4.77 2.63
C LEU A 96 -7.92 4.67 2.62
N GLU A 97 -7.32 4.08 1.59
CA GLU A 97 -5.86 4.05 1.43
C GLU A 97 -5.27 5.46 1.42
N SER A 98 -5.82 6.36 0.60
CA SER A 98 -5.39 7.76 0.53
C SER A 98 -5.48 8.45 1.90
N ALA A 99 -6.59 8.26 2.63
CA ALA A 99 -6.76 8.80 3.97
C ALA A 99 -5.70 8.25 4.95
N LEU A 100 -5.43 6.95 4.92
CA LEU A 100 -4.41 6.32 5.76
C LEU A 100 -3.00 6.83 5.43
N LEU A 101 -2.68 7.06 4.15
CA LEU A 101 -1.40 7.64 3.73
C LEU A 101 -1.26 9.11 4.16
N LEU A 102 -2.34 9.89 4.16
CA LEU A 102 -2.33 11.26 4.68
C LEU A 102 -2.17 11.28 6.21
N VAL A 103 -2.82 10.37 6.95
CA VAL A 103 -2.62 10.23 8.40
C VAL A 103 -1.19 9.80 8.69
N THR A 104 -0.64 8.87 7.91
CA THR A 104 0.77 8.45 7.99
C THR A 104 1.71 9.65 7.84
N LEU A 105 1.51 10.45 6.79
CA LEU A 105 2.28 11.67 6.55
C LEU A 105 2.23 12.62 7.76
N LEU A 106 1.04 12.90 8.28
CA LEU A 106 0.87 13.81 9.42
C LEU A 106 1.56 13.31 10.69
N LEU A 107 1.54 12.00 10.95
CA LEU A 107 2.18 11.42 12.13
C LEU A 107 3.71 11.37 11.99
N LEU A 108 4.21 10.93 10.83
CA LEU A 108 5.64 10.85 10.57
C LEU A 108 6.33 12.22 10.59
N THR A 109 5.68 13.24 10.02
CA THR A 109 6.21 14.62 10.03
C THR A 109 6.26 15.24 11.41
N LYS A 110 5.44 14.75 12.36
CA LYS A 110 5.49 15.11 13.78
C LYS A 110 6.48 14.26 14.59
N GLY A 111 7.20 13.32 13.96
CA GLY A 111 8.11 12.40 14.64
C GLY A 111 7.41 11.27 15.41
N SER A 112 6.13 11.02 15.15
CA SER A 112 5.35 10.01 15.86
C SER A 112 5.45 8.64 15.17
N PHE A 113 6.01 7.65 15.88
CA PHE A 113 6.13 6.26 15.39
C PHE A 113 4.77 5.60 15.08
N TYR A 114 3.65 6.13 15.57
CA TYR A 114 2.31 5.65 15.20
C TYR A 114 2.06 5.72 13.69
N GLY A 115 2.76 6.61 12.96
CA GLY A 115 2.70 6.66 11.50
C GLY A 115 3.05 5.32 10.85
N HIS A 116 3.88 4.49 11.48
CA HIS A 116 4.30 3.19 10.96
C HIS A 116 3.11 2.22 10.88
N PHE A 117 2.22 2.27 11.88
CA PHE A 117 1.03 1.43 11.93
C PHE A 117 0.01 1.82 10.86
N PHE A 118 -0.22 3.12 10.67
CA PHE A 118 -1.10 3.62 9.60
C PHE A 118 -0.56 3.32 8.21
N ALA A 119 0.77 3.46 8.01
CA ALA A 119 1.43 3.07 6.77
C ALA A 119 1.24 1.58 6.49
N SER A 120 1.39 0.76 7.53
CA SER A 120 1.23 -0.68 7.44
C SER A 120 -0.20 -1.11 7.13
N MET A 121 -1.19 -0.46 7.75
CA MET A 121 -2.60 -0.65 7.43
C MET A 121 -2.92 -0.25 5.98
N ALA A 122 -2.36 0.87 5.49
CA ALA A 122 -2.52 1.30 4.09
C ALA A 122 -1.94 0.27 3.12
N CYS A 123 -0.72 -0.22 3.38
CA CYS A 123 -0.10 -1.29 2.59
C CYS A 123 -0.93 -2.59 2.61
N GLY A 124 -1.48 -2.96 3.78
CA GLY A 124 -2.34 -4.14 3.91
C GLY A 124 -3.60 -4.04 3.05
N LEU A 125 -4.20 -2.85 3.00
CA LEU A 125 -5.35 -2.54 2.16
C LEU A 125 -4.97 -2.60 0.66
N GLN A 126 -3.81 -2.06 0.29
CA GLN A 126 -3.34 -1.99 -1.09
C GLN A 126 -2.92 -3.35 -1.68
N ASN A 127 -2.28 -4.20 -0.87
CA ASN A 127 -1.80 -5.51 -1.34
C ASN A 127 -2.94 -6.47 -1.71
N ALA A 128 -4.17 -6.24 -1.23
CA ALA A 128 -5.35 -6.99 -1.62
C ALA A 128 -5.97 -6.54 -2.95
N LEU A 129 -5.63 -5.34 -3.45
CA LEU A 129 -6.12 -4.80 -4.72
C LEU A 129 -5.34 -5.35 -5.94
N ALA A 130 -4.12 -5.84 -5.75
CA ALA A 130 -3.20 -6.27 -6.80
C ALA A 130 -3.17 -7.81 -6.98
N THR A 131 -4.25 -8.41 -7.47
CA THR A 131 -4.37 -9.89 -7.55
C THR A 131 -4.25 -10.51 -8.94
N THR A 132 -4.13 -9.71 -10.01
CA THR A 132 -4.03 -10.25 -11.38
C THR A 132 -2.61 -10.13 -11.93
N TYR A 133 -1.86 -11.23 -11.96
CA TYR A 133 -0.49 -11.26 -12.49
C TYR A 133 -0.43 -10.82 -13.96
N SER A 134 0.21 -9.67 -14.20
CA SER A 134 0.62 -9.19 -15.53
C SER A 134 2.07 -8.67 -15.44
N GLY A 135 2.82 -8.70 -16.55
CA GLY A 135 4.14 -8.09 -16.64
C GLY A 135 4.14 -6.59 -16.28
N ALA A 136 2.99 -5.92 -16.49
CA ALA A 136 2.77 -4.54 -16.07
C ALA A 136 2.92 -4.33 -14.56
N ILE A 137 2.55 -5.32 -13.72
CA ILE A 137 2.68 -5.21 -12.26
C ILE A 137 4.15 -5.20 -11.86
N ILE A 138 4.97 -6.07 -12.45
CA ILE A 138 6.39 -6.17 -12.11
C ILE A 138 7.10 -4.85 -12.45
N ILE A 139 6.89 -4.35 -13.68
CA ILE A 139 7.49 -3.09 -14.13
C ILE A 139 6.98 -1.92 -13.27
N GLY A 140 5.67 -1.87 -13.00
CA GLY A 140 5.06 -0.87 -12.13
C GLY A 140 5.72 -0.86 -10.76
N PHE A 141 5.89 -2.01 -10.12
CA PHE A 141 6.49 -2.11 -8.78
C PHE A 141 7.95 -1.63 -8.75
N ILE A 142 8.75 -2.02 -9.74
CA ILE A 142 10.17 -1.60 -9.85
C ILE A 142 10.27 -0.08 -10.07
N LEU A 143 9.51 0.45 -11.02
CA LEU A 143 9.50 1.88 -11.31
C LEU A 143 8.98 2.68 -10.11
N GLY A 144 7.90 2.20 -9.50
CA GLY A 144 7.32 2.75 -8.28
C GLY A 144 8.34 2.83 -7.15
N GLY A 145 9.03 1.72 -6.85
CA GLY A 145 10.05 1.68 -5.81
C GLY A 145 11.23 2.59 -6.08
N THR A 146 11.68 2.65 -7.34
CA THR A 146 12.77 3.56 -7.75
C THR A 146 12.36 5.02 -7.61
N LEU A 147 11.18 5.39 -8.12
CA LEU A 147 10.62 6.74 -8.01
C LEU A 147 10.37 7.13 -6.55
N GLY A 148 9.77 6.24 -5.76
CA GLY A 148 9.52 6.45 -4.33
C GLY A 148 10.80 6.70 -3.56
N SER A 149 11.86 5.94 -3.85
CA SER A 149 13.18 6.14 -3.26
C SER A 149 13.76 7.52 -3.61
N LEU A 150 13.75 7.89 -4.89
CA LEU A 150 14.27 9.19 -5.35
C LEU A 150 13.50 10.36 -4.75
N LEU A 151 12.17 10.28 -4.72
CA LEU A 151 11.33 11.34 -4.14
C LEU A 151 11.47 11.41 -2.63
N PHE A 152 11.64 10.29 -1.94
CA PHE A 152 11.92 10.29 -0.49
C PHE A 152 13.24 10.99 -0.18
N LEU A 153 14.30 10.76 -0.96
CA LEU A 153 15.58 11.45 -0.76
C LEU A 153 15.47 12.97 -0.96
N LYS A 154 14.57 13.43 -1.82
CA LYS A 154 14.38 14.86 -2.11
C LYS A 154 13.36 15.56 -1.20
N TYR A 155 12.28 14.87 -0.86
CA TYR A 155 11.10 15.46 -0.19
C TYR A 155 10.76 14.78 1.15
N HIS A 156 11.53 13.80 1.59
CA HIS A 156 11.29 12.99 2.80
C HIS A 156 9.84 12.46 2.84
N PHE A 157 9.16 12.58 3.99
CA PHE A 157 7.80 12.09 4.17
C PHE A 157 6.78 12.75 3.23
N MET A 158 7.03 14.00 2.77
CA MET A 158 6.13 14.69 1.83
C MET A 158 5.97 13.93 0.49
N ALA A 159 6.91 13.03 0.16
CA ALA A 159 6.77 12.12 -0.95
C ALA A 159 5.47 11.30 -0.91
N LEU A 160 4.91 11.02 0.28
CA LEU A 160 3.63 10.30 0.46
C LEU A 160 2.41 11.02 -0.12
N LEU A 161 2.49 12.34 -0.36
CA LEU A 161 1.42 13.06 -1.06
C LEU A 161 1.21 12.55 -2.48
N PHE A 162 2.28 12.07 -3.13
CA PHE A 162 2.21 11.54 -4.49
C PHE A 162 1.32 10.29 -4.58
N PRO A 163 1.60 9.17 -3.88
CA PRO A 163 0.71 8.01 -3.89
C PRO A 163 -0.68 8.33 -3.33
N ALA A 164 -0.79 9.13 -2.26
CA ALA A 164 -2.10 9.51 -1.71
C ALA A 164 -2.99 10.25 -2.72
N SER A 165 -2.41 11.16 -3.51
CA SER A 165 -3.12 11.90 -4.56
C SER A 165 -3.54 11.00 -5.72
N ILE A 166 -2.69 10.05 -6.12
CA ILE A 166 -3.00 9.09 -7.18
C ILE A 166 -4.17 8.19 -6.75
N CYS A 167 -4.14 7.64 -5.54
CA CYS A 167 -5.23 6.78 -5.05
C CYS A 167 -6.56 7.55 -4.97
N LEU A 168 -6.53 8.79 -4.50
CA LEU A 168 -7.71 9.66 -4.46
C LEU A 168 -8.25 9.95 -5.87
N LEU A 169 -7.36 10.24 -6.82
CA LEU A 169 -7.76 10.50 -8.20
C LEU A 169 -8.38 9.26 -8.85
N ILE A 170 -7.78 8.08 -8.68
CA ILE A 170 -8.34 6.81 -9.19
C ILE A 170 -9.69 6.52 -8.52
N SER A 171 -9.80 6.74 -7.21
CA SER A 171 -11.06 6.57 -6.46
C SER A 171 -12.17 7.44 -7.06
N LEU A 172 -11.91 8.72 -7.31
CA LEU A 172 -12.87 9.65 -7.90
C LEU A 172 -13.24 9.26 -9.33
N VAL A 173 -12.26 8.97 -10.18
CA VAL A 173 -12.49 8.55 -11.57
C VAL A 173 -13.31 7.27 -11.62
N TYR A 174 -12.97 6.27 -10.79
CA TYR A 174 -13.71 5.02 -10.71
C TYR A 174 -15.15 5.26 -10.24
N ARG A 175 -15.36 6.09 -9.22
CA ARG A 175 -16.70 6.42 -8.71
C ARG A 175 -17.56 7.12 -9.76
N LEU A 176 -16.98 8.07 -10.52
CA LEU A 176 -17.69 8.75 -11.61
C LEU A 176 -18.02 7.80 -12.76
N TYR A 177 -17.05 6.98 -13.16
CA TYR A 177 -17.22 5.98 -14.23
C TYR A 177 -18.27 4.93 -13.85
N SER A 178 -18.21 4.41 -12.62
CA SER A 178 -19.17 3.42 -12.13
C SER A 178 -20.58 3.97 -12.04
N LYS A 179 -20.77 5.27 -11.77
CA LYS A 179 -22.10 5.93 -11.78
C LYS A 179 -22.68 6.08 -13.18
N GLN A 180 -21.85 6.18 -14.22
CA GLN A 180 -22.30 6.33 -15.61
C GLN A 180 -22.68 4.98 -16.26
N HIS A 181 -22.22 3.87 -15.69
CA HIS A 181 -22.41 2.51 -16.21
C HIS A 181 -23.24 1.60 -15.27
N HIS A 182 -23.98 2.21 -14.35
CA HIS A 182 -25.06 1.60 -13.56
C HIS A 182 -26.41 2.17 -13.99
#